data_AF-A0A7W1Z142-F1
#
_entry.id   AF-A0A7W1Z142-F1
#
_cell.length_a   1.000
_cell.length_b   1.000
_cell.length_c   1.000
_cell.angle_alpha   90.00
_cell.angle_beta   90.00
_cell.angle_gamma   90.00
#
_symmetry.space_group_name_H-M   'P 1'
#
loop_
_entity.id
_entity.type
_entity.pdbx_description
1 polymer ?
#
loop_
_entity_poly.entity_id
_entity_poly.type
_entity_poly.pdbx_seq_one_letter_code
_entity_poly.pdbx_strand_id
1 'polypeptide(L)'
;MKGPIISGAIILAGVFIFLKFILPLVTAPLPASLIYLYLALALSGIMIYGTMSAPSLEAMMGPIFRFLSGKGQTGAGQMARLAVLVMFPLLVGWQTYSRLVPSDLPPAENRTIHPAPPGEFVGLSNPYPKTPENIMMGKGLYAAYCSPCHGANYDGKGPAAPGFNPPPANFSDPGTIAQLQEAYLFWRIKKGGVGLPVEGMPWKSAMPRWEVELPEEFIWKIIMGEYDGAHQSPRTWEEEEE
;
A
#
# COMPACT_ATOMS: atom_id res chain seq x y z
N MET A 1 -40.96 17.16 25.95
CA MET A 1 -39.84 16.29 26.38
C MET A 1 -39.14 15.78 25.12
N LYS A 2 -37.82 15.95 24.98
CA LYS A 2 -37.08 15.48 23.79
C LYS A 2 -37.17 13.94 23.72
N GLY A 3 -37.48 13.39 22.54
CA GLY A 3 -37.64 11.95 22.37
C GLY A 3 -36.34 11.16 22.66
N PRO A 4 -36.41 9.87 23.01
CA PRO A 4 -35.26 9.08 23.44
C PRO A 4 -34.14 9.00 22.39
N ILE A 5 -34.47 9.02 21.09
CA ILE A 5 -33.47 9.10 20.00
C ILE A 5 -32.64 10.38 20.08
N ILE A 6 -33.31 11.53 20.30
CA ILE A 6 -32.64 12.83 20.36
C ILE A 6 -31.74 12.89 21.59
N SER A 7 -32.20 12.36 22.72
CA SER A 7 -31.39 12.25 23.93
C SER A 7 -30.15 11.37 23.72
N GLY A 8 -30.32 10.21 23.06
CA GLY A 8 -29.20 9.34 22.70
C GLY A 8 -28.19 10.00 21.75
N ALA A 9 -28.67 10.71 20.73
CA ALA A 9 -27.81 11.45 19.80
C ALA A 9 -27.04 12.59 20.50
N ILE A 10 -27.68 13.30 21.44
CA ILE A 10 -27.03 14.33 22.26
C ILE A 10 -25.93 13.71 23.13
N ILE A 11 -26.19 12.56 23.76
CA ILE A 11 -25.20 11.86 24.58
C ILE A 11 -23.99 11.45 23.71
N LEU A 12 -24.21 10.85 22.54
CA LEU A 12 -23.13 10.46 21.64
C LEU A 12 -22.32 11.66 21.14
N ALA A 13 -22.99 12.75 20.76
CA ALA A 13 -22.32 13.98 20.36
C ALA A 13 -21.52 14.59 21.52
N GLY A 14 -22.08 14.59 22.73
CA GLY A 14 -21.40 15.05 23.95
C GLY A 14 -20.15 14.23 24.27
N VAL A 15 -20.24 12.90 24.19
CA VAL A 15 -19.10 11.99 24.37
C VAL A 15 -18.04 12.25 23.30
N PHE A 16 -18.42 12.39 22.03
CA PHE A 16 -17.47 12.68 20.95
C PHE A 16 -16.76 14.03 21.16
N ILE A 17 -17.52 15.07 21.49
CA ILE A 17 -16.96 16.41 21.72
C ILE A 17 -16.00 16.38 22.92
N PHE A 18 -16.40 15.73 24.00
CA PHE A 18 -15.58 15.58 25.18
C PHE A 18 -14.25 14.86 24.85
N LEU A 19 -14.32 13.69 24.21
CA LEU A 19 -13.14 12.88 23.90
C LEU A 19 -12.21 13.55 22.89
N LYS A 20 -12.76 14.26 21.90
CA LYS A 20 -11.98 14.84 20.79
C LYS A 20 -11.44 16.24 21.09
N PHE A 21 -12.17 17.05 21.85
CA PHE A 21 -11.84 18.48 22.02
C PHE A 21 -11.58 18.89 23.46
N ILE A 22 -12.22 18.26 24.45
CA ILE A 22 -12.10 18.67 25.87
C ILE A 22 -10.99 17.88 26.57
N LEU A 23 -11.00 16.55 26.47
CA LEU A 23 -10.03 15.68 27.11
C LEU A 23 -8.57 15.96 26.68
N PRO A 24 -8.28 16.30 25.39
CA PRO A 24 -6.93 16.66 24.97
C PRO A 24 -6.41 17.99 25.53
N LEU A 25 -7.25 18.81 26.20
CA LEU A 25 -6.79 20.01 26.89
C LEU A 25 -5.95 19.69 28.14
N VAL A 26 -6.09 18.47 28.67
CA VAL A 26 -5.39 17.99 29.88
C VAL A 26 -4.63 16.68 29.68
N THR A 27 -4.79 16.01 28.53
CA THR A 27 -4.12 14.73 28.21
C THR A 27 -3.63 14.71 26.76
N ALA A 28 -2.80 13.73 26.40
CA ALA A 28 -2.42 13.53 25.00
C ALA A 28 -3.66 13.17 24.14
N PRO A 29 -3.72 13.62 22.86
CA PRO A 29 -4.84 13.30 21.98
C PRO A 29 -5.06 11.79 21.84
N LEU A 30 -6.30 11.35 22.00
CA LEU A 30 -6.64 9.94 21.85
C LEU A 30 -6.56 9.51 20.37
N PRO A 31 -6.03 8.30 20.07
CA PRO A 31 -6.11 7.72 18.73
C PRO A 31 -7.58 7.48 18.34
N ALA A 32 -7.87 7.58 17.05
CA ALA A 32 -9.24 7.48 16.52
C ALA A 32 -9.93 6.15 16.89
N SER A 33 -9.17 5.05 16.93
CA SER A 33 -9.68 3.73 17.33
C SER A 33 -10.29 3.72 18.74
N LEU A 34 -9.65 4.39 19.71
CA LEU A 34 -10.18 4.48 21.08
C LEU A 34 -11.42 5.37 21.16
N ILE A 35 -11.43 6.49 20.44
CA ILE A 35 -12.62 7.36 20.37
C ILE A 35 -13.81 6.57 19.82
N TYR A 36 -13.61 5.82 18.73
CA TYR A 36 -14.66 4.98 18.15
C TYR A 36 -15.09 3.85 19.08
N LEU A 37 -14.16 3.23 19.81
CA LEU A 37 -14.49 2.23 20.83
C LEU A 37 -15.42 2.81 21.91
N TYR A 38 -15.08 3.95 22.50
CA TYR A 38 -15.91 4.57 23.53
C TYR A 38 -17.29 5.01 23.00
N LEU A 39 -17.35 5.53 21.77
CA LEU A 39 -18.62 5.83 21.12
C LEU A 39 -19.47 4.58 20.87
N ALA A 40 -18.85 3.47 20.47
CA ALA A 40 -19.53 2.19 20.29
C ALA A 40 -20.08 1.64 21.61
N LEU A 41 -19.32 1.77 22.71
CA LEU A 41 -19.77 1.40 24.05
C LEU A 41 -20.94 2.27 24.52
N ALA A 42 -20.84 3.59 24.34
CA ALA A 42 -21.93 4.52 24.68
C ALA A 42 -23.19 4.22 23.84
N LEU A 43 -23.04 3.97 22.55
CA LEU A 43 -24.14 3.56 21.66
C LEU A 43 -24.77 2.26 22.14
N SER A 44 -23.95 1.27 22.50
CA SER A 44 -24.43 -0.01 23.03
C SER A 44 -25.25 0.18 24.31
N GLY A 45 -24.80 1.03 25.23
CA GLY A 45 -25.55 1.37 26.44
C GLY A 45 -26.89 2.05 26.13
N ILE A 46 -26.92 2.99 25.18
CA ILE A 46 -28.16 3.65 24.71
C ILE A 46 -29.11 2.63 24.10
N MET A 47 -28.60 1.70 23.29
CA MET A 47 -29.41 0.65 22.65
C MET A 47 -29.98 -0.33 23.69
N ILE A 48 -29.17 -0.75 24.67
CA ILE A 48 -29.64 -1.58 25.78
C ILE A 48 -30.78 -0.85 26.49
N TYR A 49 -30.55 0.38 26.95
CA TYR A 49 -31.58 1.16 27.65
C TYR A 49 -32.87 1.33 26.82
N GLY A 50 -32.74 1.65 25.53
CA GLY A 50 -33.88 1.80 24.63
C GLY A 50 -34.66 0.50 24.41
N THR A 51 -34.00 -0.66 24.51
CA THR A 51 -34.61 -1.99 24.29
C THR A 51 -35.08 -2.66 25.58
N MET A 52 -34.85 -2.08 26.76
CA MET A 52 -35.22 -2.69 28.06
C MET A 52 -36.72 -2.87 28.28
N SER A 53 -37.59 -2.11 27.61
CA SER A 53 -39.04 -2.18 27.80
C SER A 53 -39.80 -1.94 26.48
N ALA A 54 -41.02 -2.47 26.37
CA ALA A 54 -41.86 -2.23 25.19
C ALA A 54 -42.16 -0.73 24.97
N PRO A 55 -42.49 0.08 26.00
CA PRO A 55 -42.70 1.51 25.83
C PRO A 55 -41.42 2.26 25.41
N SER A 56 -40.25 1.89 25.95
CA SER A 56 -38.98 2.53 25.56
C SER A 56 -38.59 2.17 24.13
N LEU A 57 -38.82 0.92 23.72
CA LEU A 57 -38.55 0.44 22.37
C LEU A 57 -39.42 1.16 21.36
N GLU A 58 -40.71 1.31 21.63
CA GLU A 58 -41.64 2.03 20.76
C GLU A 58 -41.29 3.53 20.67
N ALA A 59 -40.93 4.15 21.80
CA ALA A 59 -40.49 5.53 21.81
C ALA A 59 -39.18 5.73 21.00
N MET A 60 -38.30 4.72 20.97
CA MET A 60 -37.05 4.73 20.20
C MET A 60 -37.25 4.40 18.72
N MET A 61 -38.04 3.39 18.36
CA MET A 61 -38.18 2.94 16.97
C MET A 61 -39.34 3.63 16.24
N GLY A 62 -40.34 4.12 16.96
CA GLY A 62 -41.52 4.76 16.41
C GLY A 62 -41.23 5.94 15.48
N PRO A 63 -40.27 6.85 15.77
CA PRO A 63 -39.89 7.92 14.85
C PRO A 63 -39.26 7.38 13.56
N ILE A 64 -38.43 6.33 13.63
CA ILE A 64 -37.77 5.71 12.49
C ILE A 64 -38.82 5.07 11.57
N PHE A 65 -39.72 4.26 12.13
CA PHE A 65 -40.79 3.64 11.34
C PHE A 65 -41.76 4.66 10.76
N ARG A 66 -42.06 5.76 11.47
CA ARG A 66 -42.87 6.86 10.92
C ARG A 66 -42.18 7.53 9.73
N PHE A 67 -40.88 7.78 9.83
CA PHE A 67 -40.09 8.33 8.73
C PHE A 67 -40.01 7.35 7.54
N LEU A 68 -39.74 6.07 7.79
CA LEU A 68 -39.60 5.07 6.73
C LEU A 68 -40.93 4.69 6.07
N SER A 69 -42.03 4.66 6.82
CA SER A 69 -43.37 4.39 6.26
C SER A 69 -43.96 5.60 5.55
N GLY A 70 -43.57 6.83 5.94
CA GLY A 70 -44.17 8.06 5.44
C GLY A 70 -45.63 8.25 5.83
N LYS A 71 -46.14 7.47 6.79
CA LYS A 71 -47.54 7.49 7.20
C LYS A 71 -47.89 8.88 7.76
N GLY A 72 -48.80 9.58 7.08
CA GLY A 72 -49.25 10.94 7.47
C GLY A 72 -48.39 12.09 6.92
N GLN A 73 -47.38 11.83 6.08
CA GLN A 73 -46.62 12.87 5.38
C GLN A 73 -47.24 13.14 4.00
N THR A 74 -47.58 14.40 3.71
CA THR A 74 -48.07 14.84 2.40
C THR A 74 -47.33 16.11 1.95
N GLY A 75 -47.31 16.37 0.65
CA GLY A 75 -46.68 17.56 0.08
C GLY A 75 -45.17 17.65 0.36
N ALA A 76 -44.71 18.79 0.89
CA ALA A 76 -43.30 19.07 1.14
C ALA A 76 -42.61 18.05 2.08
N GLY A 77 -43.33 17.51 3.06
CA GLY A 77 -42.79 16.50 3.98
C GLY A 77 -42.45 15.18 3.28
N GLN A 78 -43.28 14.77 2.31
CA GLN A 78 -43.03 13.58 1.50
C GLN A 78 -41.82 13.78 0.57
N MET A 79 -41.68 14.97 -0.02
CA MET A 79 -40.53 15.30 -0.87
C MET A 79 -39.22 15.32 -0.07
N ALA A 80 -39.21 15.91 1.13
CA ALA A 80 -38.04 15.91 2.00
C ALA A 80 -37.61 14.49 2.39
N ARG A 81 -38.58 13.60 2.72
CA ARG A 81 -38.31 12.18 2.99
C ARG A 81 -37.68 11.48 1.77
N LEU A 82 -38.27 11.65 0.58
CA LEU A 82 -37.74 11.04 -0.65
C LEU A 82 -36.32 11.54 -0.97
N ALA A 83 -36.08 12.85 -0.80
CA ALA A 83 -34.76 13.44 -0.98
C ALA A 83 -33.72 12.78 -0.05
N VAL A 84 -34.04 12.60 1.23
CA VAL A 84 -33.14 11.91 2.17
C VAL A 84 -32.93 10.45 1.76
N LEU A 85 -33.99 9.72 1.41
CA LEU A 85 -33.90 8.29 1.05
C LEU A 85 -33.12 8.03 -0.25
N VAL A 86 -33.05 9.00 -1.16
CA VAL A 86 -32.29 8.89 -2.42
C VAL A 86 -30.89 9.47 -2.29
N MET A 87 -30.77 10.69 -1.76
CA MET A 87 -29.50 11.40 -1.70
C MET A 87 -28.54 10.78 -0.69
N PHE A 88 -29.03 10.26 0.44
CA PHE A 88 -28.15 9.67 1.44
C PHE A 88 -27.43 8.41 0.93
N PRO A 89 -28.10 7.40 0.34
CA PRO A 89 -27.39 6.26 -0.26
C PRO A 89 -26.47 6.65 -1.40
N LEU A 90 -26.85 7.61 -2.26
CA LEU A 90 -25.99 8.10 -3.32
C LEU A 90 -24.72 8.76 -2.79
N LEU A 91 -24.84 9.59 -1.75
CA LEU A 91 -23.71 10.26 -1.12
C LEU A 91 -22.79 9.26 -0.41
N VAL A 92 -23.35 8.32 0.35
CA VAL A 92 -22.57 7.25 1.01
C VAL A 92 -21.89 6.36 -0.02
N GLY A 93 -22.61 5.99 -1.09
CA GLY A 93 -22.08 5.21 -2.20
C GLY A 93 -20.94 5.90 -2.92
N TRP A 94 -21.11 7.19 -3.27
CA TRP A 94 -20.07 8.00 -3.89
C TRP A 94 -18.84 8.16 -2.98
N GLN A 95 -19.05 8.47 -1.71
CA GLN A 95 -17.95 8.60 -0.74
C GLN A 95 -17.19 7.27 -0.58
N THR A 96 -17.91 6.16 -0.51
CA THR A 96 -17.31 4.83 -0.41
C THR A 96 -16.52 4.48 -1.66
N TYR A 97 -17.11 4.69 -2.85
CA TYR A 97 -16.45 4.48 -4.13
C TYR A 97 -15.17 5.31 -4.25
N SER A 98 -15.24 6.61 -3.94
CA SER A 98 -14.09 7.52 -4.02
C SER A 98 -12.93 7.15 -3.10
N ARG A 99 -13.20 6.40 -2.02
CA ARG A 99 -12.18 5.94 -1.07
C ARG A 99 -11.62 4.56 -1.38
N LEU A 100 -12.41 3.71 -2.02
CA LEU A 100 -12.07 2.30 -2.24
C LEU A 100 -11.66 2.00 -3.69
N VAL A 101 -11.98 2.89 -4.64
CA VAL A 101 -11.56 2.72 -6.02
C VAL A 101 -10.03 2.68 -6.08
N PRO A 102 -9.42 1.65 -6.72
CA PRO A 102 -7.97 1.59 -6.88
C PRO A 102 -7.45 2.83 -7.63
N SER A 103 -6.26 3.30 -7.22
CA SER A 103 -5.54 4.38 -7.88
C SER A 103 -4.27 3.83 -8.52
N ASP A 104 -4.02 4.21 -9.77
CA ASP A 104 -2.78 3.89 -10.49
C ASP A 104 -1.61 4.81 -10.11
N LEU A 105 -1.89 5.88 -9.34
CA LEU A 105 -0.85 6.73 -8.79
C LEU A 105 -0.07 6.00 -7.70
N PRO A 106 1.27 6.05 -7.72
CA PRO A 106 2.08 5.46 -6.66
C PRO A 106 1.73 6.13 -5.32
N PRO A 107 1.64 5.37 -4.22
CA PRO A 107 1.38 5.95 -2.90
C PRO A 107 2.45 6.99 -2.56
N ALA A 108 2.03 8.11 -1.97
CA ALA A 108 2.92 9.22 -1.58
C ALA A 108 3.79 8.91 -0.35
N GLU A 109 3.75 7.67 0.14
CA GLU A 109 4.56 7.21 1.27
C GLU A 109 5.98 6.92 0.80
N ASN A 110 6.97 7.23 1.65
CA ASN A 110 8.38 7.10 1.31
C ASN A 110 8.73 5.61 1.16
N ARG A 111 8.74 5.12 -0.07
CA ARG A 111 8.95 3.72 -0.40
C ARG A 111 10.43 3.37 -0.25
N THR A 112 10.72 2.28 0.47
CA THR A 112 12.02 1.61 0.37
C THR A 112 12.09 0.87 -0.97
N ILE A 113 12.49 1.58 -2.02
CA ILE A 113 12.59 1.04 -3.39
C ILE A 113 13.61 -0.11 -3.45
N HIS A 114 14.58 -0.13 -2.52
CA HIS A 114 15.59 -1.17 -2.36
C HIS A 114 15.67 -1.64 -0.89
N PRO A 115 14.99 -2.72 -0.49
CA PRO A 115 15.15 -3.28 0.85
C PRO A 115 16.57 -3.85 1.02
N ALA A 116 17.17 -3.76 2.19
CA ALA A 116 18.50 -4.35 2.42
C ALA A 116 18.49 -5.87 2.13
N PRO A 117 19.55 -6.41 1.50
CA PRO A 117 19.62 -7.84 1.26
C PRO A 117 19.77 -8.60 2.59
N PRO A 118 19.32 -9.86 2.69
CA PRO A 118 19.56 -10.70 3.85
C PRO A 118 21.06 -10.78 4.19
N GLY A 119 21.39 -10.98 5.47
CA GLY A 119 22.78 -10.94 5.96
C GLY A 119 23.75 -11.88 5.23
N GLU A 120 23.27 -12.99 4.66
CA GLU A 120 24.08 -13.92 3.85
C GLU A 120 24.63 -13.32 2.55
N PHE A 121 24.02 -12.23 2.04
CA PHE A 121 24.44 -11.55 0.82
C PHE A 121 25.20 -10.26 1.10
N VAL A 122 25.18 -9.76 2.33
CA VAL A 122 25.85 -8.50 2.69
C VAL A 122 27.36 -8.67 2.57
N GLY A 123 28.01 -7.75 1.85
CA GLY A 123 29.47 -7.75 1.68
C GLY A 123 30.00 -8.74 0.64
N LEU A 124 29.13 -9.47 -0.08
CA LEU A 124 29.59 -10.26 -1.22
C LEU A 124 30.15 -9.34 -2.32
N SER A 125 31.29 -9.72 -2.86
CA SER A 125 31.87 -9.10 -4.05
C SER A 125 31.99 -10.14 -5.16
N ASN A 126 32.07 -9.66 -6.39
CA ASN A 126 32.24 -10.52 -7.55
C ASN A 126 33.61 -11.22 -7.47
N PRO A 127 33.67 -12.56 -7.32
CA PRO A 127 34.94 -13.27 -7.17
C PRO A 127 35.68 -13.45 -8.50
N TYR A 128 35.04 -13.11 -9.62
CA TYR A 128 35.61 -13.25 -10.96
C TYR A 128 36.25 -11.94 -11.43
N PRO A 129 37.39 -11.99 -12.13
CA PRO A 129 38.03 -10.79 -12.64
C PRO A 129 37.20 -10.15 -13.76
N LYS A 130 37.15 -8.82 -13.78
CA LYS A 130 36.49 -8.02 -14.82
C LYS A 130 37.32 -8.00 -16.11
N THR A 131 37.36 -9.11 -16.84
CA THR A 131 38.03 -9.22 -18.15
C THR A 131 37.05 -8.97 -19.31
N PRO A 132 37.53 -8.56 -20.50
CA PRO A 132 36.68 -8.40 -21.68
C PRO A 132 35.87 -9.66 -22.01
N GLU A 133 36.43 -10.85 -21.81
CA GLU A 133 35.77 -12.13 -22.05
C GLU A 133 34.61 -12.37 -21.08
N ASN A 134 34.80 -12.08 -19.79
CA ASN A 134 33.75 -12.24 -18.78
C ASN A 134 32.62 -11.22 -18.97
N ILE A 135 32.95 -9.98 -19.33
CA ILE A 135 31.97 -8.95 -19.68
C ILE A 135 31.16 -9.39 -20.91
N MET A 136 31.83 -9.85 -21.96
CA MET A 136 31.16 -10.29 -23.19
C MET A 136 30.24 -11.49 -22.93
N MET A 137 30.69 -12.46 -22.12
CA MET A 137 29.84 -13.57 -21.69
C MET A 137 28.62 -13.07 -20.90
N GLY A 138 28.83 -12.13 -19.98
CA GLY A 138 27.77 -11.47 -19.22
C GLY A 138 26.72 -10.80 -20.09
N LYS A 139 27.16 -10.03 -21.10
CA LYS A 139 26.28 -9.39 -22.09
C LYS A 139 25.48 -10.41 -22.90
N GLY A 140 26.11 -11.51 -23.31
CA GLY A 140 25.43 -12.60 -24.00
C GLY A 140 24.35 -13.27 -23.14
N LEU A 141 24.66 -13.53 -21.87
CA LEU A 141 23.70 -14.08 -20.91
C LEU A 141 22.56 -13.09 -20.63
N TYR A 142 22.85 -11.81 -20.46
CA TYR A 142 21.83 -10.76 -20.31
C TYR A 142 20.88 -10.73 -21.51
N ALA A 143 21.43 -10.77 -22.73
CA ALA A 143 20.63 -10.78 -23.95
C ALA A 143 19.68 -11.99 -23.99
N ALA A 144 20.15 -13.17 -23.56
CA ALA A 144 19.36 -14.40 -23.57
C ALA A 144 18.26 -14.45 -22.49
N TYR A 145 18.56 -14.02 -21.27
CA TYR A 145 17.69 -14.25 -20.10
C TYR A 145 16.99 -13.00 -19.57
N CYS A 146 17.61 -11.83 -19.70
CA CYS A 146 17.16 -10.60 -19.04
C CYS A 146 16.49 -9.62 -20.00
N SER A 147 17.00 -9.50 -21.22
CA SER A 147 16.54 -8.53 -22.22
C SER A 147 15.05 -8.64 -22.61
N PRO A 148 14.38 -9.82 -22.59
CA PRO A 148 12.95 -9.89 -22.89
C PRO A 148 12.08 -9.03 -21.96
N CYS A 149 12.52 -8.82 -20.71
CA CYS A 149 11.85 -7.95 -19.75
C CYS A 149 12.55 -6.59 -19.60
N HIS A 150 13.89 -6.59 -19.47
CA HIS A 150 14.66 -5.38 -19.17
C HIS A 150 15.11 -4.57 -20.40
N GLY A 151 14.82 -5.05 -21.61
CA GLY A 151 15.16 -4.38 -22.87
C GLY A 151 16.57 -4.69 -23.37
N ALA A 152 16.76 -4.71 -24.68
CA ALA A 152 18.08 -4.90 -25.28
C ALA A 152 19.03 -3.71 -25.01
N ASN A 153 18.46 -2.54 -24.73
CA ASN A 153 19.19 -1.31 -24.40
C ASN A 153 19.29 -1.06 -22.90
N TYR A 154 19.01 -2.05 -22.05
CA TYR A 154 19.08 -1.91 -20.59
C TYR A 154 18.16 -0.81 -20.03
N ASP A 155 17.06 -0.51 -20.72
CA ASP A 155 16.19 0.64 -20.47
C ASP A 155 14.85 0.29 -19.78
N GLY A 156 14.67 -0.97 -19.41
CA GLY A 156 13.43 -1.49 -18.82
C GLY A 156 12.29 -1.67 -19.83
N LYS A 157 12.55 -1.52 -21.14
CA LYS A 157 11.52 -1.55 -22.20
C LYS A 157 11.59 -2.82 -23.04
N GLY A 158 11.77 -3.97 -22.39
CA GLY A 158 11.67 -5.27 -23.06
C GLY A 158 10.26 -5.52 -23.60
N PRO A 159 10.09 -6.42 -24.60
CA PRO A 159 8.77 -6.76 -25.15
C PRO A 159 7.78 -7.25 -24.09
N ALA A 160 8.24 -7.85 -23.00
CA ALA A 160 7.39 -8.29 -21.88
C ALA A 160 7.10 -7.19 -20.84
N ALA A 161 7.81 -6.05 -20.87
CA ALA A 161 7.70 -4.99 -19.87
C ALA A 161 6.26 -4.47 -19.64
N PRO A 162 5.41 -4.29 -20.67
CA PRO A 162 4.03 -3.83 -20.48
C PRO A 162 3.16 -4.76 -19.62
N GLY A 163 3.55 -6.02 -19.44
CA GLY A 163 2.84 -7.00 -18.63
C GLY A 163 3.06 -6.86 -17.12
N PHE A 164 3.96 -5.96 -16.68
CA PHE A 164 4.35 -5.83 -15.28
C PHE A 164 4.04 -4.45 -14.70
N ASN A 165 3.52 -4.43 -13.48
CA ASN A 165 3.39 -3.24 -12.64
C ASN A 165 4.00 -3.54 -11.26
N PRO A 166 5.06 -2.82 -10.83
CA PRO A 166 5.80 -1.81 -11.56
C PRO A 166 6.55 -2.40 -12.76
N PRO A 167 6.91 -1.58 -13.77
CA PRO A 167 7.70 -2.04 -14.91
C PRO A 167 9.09 -2.54 -14.45
N PRO A 168 9.76 -3.38 -15.26
CA PRO A 168 11.15 -3.75 -15.03
C PRO A 168 12.06 -2.53 -14.91
N ALA A 169 13.08 -2.62 -14.06
CA ALA A 169 13.99 -1.51 -13.80
C ALA A 169 14.78 -1.08 -15.06
N ASN A 170 14.90 0.23 -15.25
CA ASN A 170 15.73 0.86 -16.27
C ASN A 170 17.15 1.02 -15.75
N PHE A 171 18.06 0.13 -16.15
CA PHE A 171 19.45 0.11 -15.67
C PHE A 171 20.29 1.27 -16.20
N SER A 172 19.88 1.92 -17.29
CA SER A 172 20.57 3.10 -17.83
C SER A 172 20.34 4.37 -17.00
N ASP A 173 19.32 4.39 -16.13
CA ASP A 173 19.06 5.51 -15.23
C ASP A 173 20.04 5.50 -14.03
N PRO A 174 20.81 6.59 -13.80
CA PRO A 174 21.73 6.70 -12.66
C PRO A 174 21.07 6.51 -11.28
N GLY A 175 19.75 6.69 -11.18
CA GLY A 175 18.98 6.44 -9.96
C GLY A 175 18.72 4.95 -9.68
N THR A 176 19.20 4.02 -10.51
CA THR A 176 18.91 2.58 -10.41
C THR A 176 20.14 1.76 -9.97
N ILE A 177 20.72 0.95 -10.86
CA ILE A 177 21.80 0.02 -10.53
C ILE A 177 23.07 0.74 -10.05
N ALA A 178 23.31 1.97 -10.49
CA ALA A 178 24.46 2.76 -10.05
C ALA A 178 24.41 3.12 -8.55
N GLN A 179 23.23 3.08 -7.92
CA GLN A 179 23.09 3.32 -6.48
C GLN A 179 23.33 2.07 -5.63
N LEU A 180 23.55 0.92 -6.27
CA LEU A 180 23.51 -0.41 -5.65
C LEU A 180 24.88 -1.09 -5.71
N GLN A 181 25.15 -1.92 -4.72
CA GLN A 181 26.33 -2.79 -4.69
C GLN A 181 26.08 -4.06 -5.50
N GLU A 182 27.13 -4.68 -6.03
CA GLU A 182 27.00 -5.94 -6.79
C GLU A 182 26.36 -7.06 -5.95
N ALA A 183 26.64 -7.12 -4.64
CA ALA A 183 25.96 -8.00 -3.69
C ALA A 183 24.42 -7.96 -3.80
N TYR A 184 23.88 -6.75 -3.93
CA TYR A 184 22.45 -6.54 -4.05
C TYR A 184 21.92 -7.13 -5.36
N LEU A 185 22.57 -6.84 -6.49
CA LEU A 185 22.18 -7.38 -7.79
C LEU A 185 22.27 -8.91 -7.80
N PHE A 186 23.33 -9.48 -7.22
CA PHE A 186 23.50 -10.92 -7.08
C PHE A 186 22.33 -11.54 -6.32
N TRP A 187 21.94 -10.97 -5.18
CA TRP A 187 20.76 -11.41 -4.46
C TRP A 187 19.48 -11.31 -5.29
N ARG A 188 19.25 -10.16 -5.95
CA ARG A 188 18.05 -9.91 -6.76
C ARG A 188 17.93 -10.87 -7.93
N ILE A 189 19.02 -11.17 -8.64
CA ILE A 189 19.03 -12.13 -9.74
C ILE A 189 18.86 -13.56 -9.20
N LYS A 190 19.62 -13.93 -8.17
CA LYS A 190 19.61 -15.29 -7.60
C LYS A 190 18.23 -15.68 -7.05
N LYS A 191 17.59 -14.80 -6.28
CA LYS A 191 16.30 -15.07 -5.60
C LYS A 191 15.06 -14.61 -6.37
N GLY A 192 15.20 -13.65 -7.28
CA GLY A 192 14.07 -13.08 -8.01
C GLY A 192 13.07 -12.40 -7.08
N GLY A 193 11.78 -12.65 -7.30
CA GLY A 193 10.70 -12.17 -6.42
C GLY A 193 10.38 -13.03 -5.20
N VAL A 194 10.93 -14.23 -5.10
CA VAL A 194 10.64 -15.17 -4.00
C VAL A 194 11.49 -14.81 -2.78
N GLY A 195 10.86 -14.64 -1.62
CA GLY A 195 11.56 -14.33 -0.37
C GLY A 195 11.88 -12.84 -0.17
N LEU A 196 11.26 -11.94 -0.94
CA LEU A 196 11.35 -10.50 -0.69
C LEU A 196 10.66 -10.12 0.65
N PRO A 197 11.23 -9.17 1.41
CA PRO A 197 10.64 -8.68 2.66
C PRO A 197 9.24 -8.07 2.47
N VAL A 198 8.45 -8.02 3.54
CA VAL A 198 7.06 -7.50 3.51
C VAL A 198 7.03 -6.02 3.13
N GLU A 199 8.10 -5.29 3.42
CA GLU A 199 8.31 -3.89 3.03
C GLU A 199 8.32 -3.69 1.50
N GLY A 200 8.59 -4.75 0.73
CA GLY A 200 8.50 -4.75 -0.73
C GLY A 200 7.07 -4.96 -1.28
N MET A 201 6.09 -5.25 -0.43
CA MET A 201 4.68 -5.45 -0.81
C MET A 201 4.00 -4.10 -1.13
N PRO A 202 2.97 -4.06 -2.01
CA PRO A 202 2.24 -5.19 -2.61
C PRO A 202 2.89 -5.81 -3.86
N TRP A 203 3.95 -5.20 -4.39
CA TRP A 203 4.50 -5.54 -5.69
C TRP A 203 5.54 -6.67 -5.59
N LYS A 204 5.07 -7.92 -5.59
CA LYS A 204 5.95 -9.08 -5.79
C LYS A 204 6.65 -8.93 -7.14
N SER A 205 7.97 -8.77 -7.13
CA SER A 205 8.79 -8.78 -8.34
C SER A 205 8.44 -10.03 -9.17
N ALA A 206 8.09 -9.84 -10.44
CA ALA A 206 7.85 -10.97 -11.35
C ALA A 206 9.14 -11.63 -11.85
N MET A 207 10.30 -11.12 -11.42
CA MET A 207 11.61 -11.65 -11.77
C MET A 207 11.74 -13.12 -11.32
N PRO A 208 12.09 -14.04 -12.25
CA PRO A 208 12.32 -15.44 -11.93
C PRO A 208 13.44 -15.64 -10.91
N ARG A 209 13.41 -16.78 -10.23
CA ARG A 209 14.43 -17.22 -9.30
C ARG A 209 15.55 -17.91 -10.09
N TRP A 210 16.52 -17.14 -10.58
CA TRP A 210 17.51 -17.64 -11.53
C TRP A 210 18.47 -18.68 -10.98
N GLU A 211 18.59 -18.85 -9.66
CA GLU A 211 19.46 -19.89 -9.07
C GLU A 211 19.05 -21.33 -9.41
N VAL A 212 17.86 -21.53 -9.98
CA VAL A 212 17.38 -22.84 -10.46
C VAL A 212 17.92 -23.17 -11.86
N GLU A 213 18.23 -22.14 -12.65
CA GLU A 213 18.59 -22.30 -14.07
C GLU A 213 20.02 -21.85 -14.37
N LEU A 214 20.55 -20.91 -13.58
CA LEU A 214 21.87 -20.30 -13.78
C LEU A 214 22.80 -20.61 -12.60
N PRO A 215 24.04 -21.08 -12.87
CA PRO A 215 25.07 -21.16 -11.84
C PRO A 215 25.48 -19.75 -11.38
N GLU A 216 25.98 -19.64 -10.15
CA GLU A 216 26.37 -18.35 -9.56
C GLU A 216 27.40 -17.60 -10.40
N GLU A 217 28.33 -18.31 -11.04
CA GLU A 217 29.27 -17.75 -12.00
C GLU A 217 28.58 -16.92 -13.09
N PHE A 218 27.49 -17.45 -13.66
CA PHE A 218 26.77 -16.78 -14.73
C PHE A 218 26.03 -15.56 -14.22
N ILE A 219 25.49 -15.62 -12.99
CA ILE A 219 24.87 -14.46 -12.34
C ILE A 219 25.91 -13.35 -12.15
N TRP A 220 27.10 -13.67 -11.63
CA TRP A 220 28.18 -12.69 -11.47
C TRP A 220 28.64 -12.08 -12.80
N LYS A 221 28.70 -12.88 -13.87
CA LYS A 221 29.03 -12.38 -15.21
C LYS A 221 27.92 -11.51 -15.78
N ILE A 222 26.64 -11.87 -15.59
CA ILE A 222 25.49 -11.05 -15.98
C ILE A 222 25.61 -9.66 -15.35
N ILE A 223 25.93 -9.57 -14.06
CA ILE A 223 26.11 -8.29 -13.35
C ILE A 223 27.20 -7.44 -14.03
N MET A 224 28.34 -8.02 -14.40
CA MET A 224 29.38 -7.30 -15.16
C MET A 224 28.85 -6.77 -16.50
N GLY A 225 28.08 -7.61 -17.22
CA GLY A 225 27.48 -7.26 -18.50
C GLY A 225 26.38 -6.21 -18.40
N GLU A 226 25.62 -6.19 -17.30
CA GLU A 226 24.61 -5.18 -16.99
C GLU A 226 25.23 -3.82 -16.76
N TYR A 227 26.25 -3.74 -15.90
CA TYR A 227 26.97 -2.47 -15.65
C TYR A 227 27.65 -1.95 -16.91
N ASP A 228 28.38 -2.81 -17.63
CA ASP A 228 29.08 -2.41 -18.84
C ASP A 228 28.11 -2.03 -19.98
N GLY A 229 27.00 -2.75 -20.11
CA GLY A 229 25.97 -2.51 -21.12
C GLY A 229 25.11 -1.27 -20.86
N ALA A 230 24.79 -0.99 -19.60
CA ALA A 230 24.04 0.19 -19.19
C ALA A 230 24.92 1.45 -19.01
N HIS A 231 26.24 1.31 -19.21
CA HIS A 231 27.23 2.37 -18.96
C HIS A 231 27.19 2.90 -17.52
N GLN A 232 27.01 2.00 -16.55
CA GLN A 232 26.99 2.30 -15.12
C GLN A 232 28.14 1.59 -14.38
N SER A 233 28.45 2.06 -13.18
CA SER A 233 29.38 1.41 -12.26
C SER A 233 28.68 1.08 -10.95
N PRO A 234 29.02 -0.04 -10.30
CA PRO A 234 28.46 -0.38 -9.00
C PRO A 234 28.88 0.68 -7.97
N ARG A 235 28.01 0.89 -6.98
CA ARG A 235 28.41 1.64 -5.79
C ARG A 235 29.49 0.85 -5.06
N THR A 236 30.68 1.42 -4.94
CA THR A 236 31.74 0.89 -4.09
C THR A 236 31.58 1.45 -2.68
N TRP A 237 32.14 0.78 -1.69
CA TRP A 237 32.42 1.42 -0.41
C TRP A 237 33.51 2.47 -0.67
N GLU A 238 33.41 3.66 -0.07
CA GLU A 238 34.54 4.58 -0.02
C GLU A 238 35.65 3.83 0.73
N GLU A 239 36.75 3.53 0.06
CA GLU A 239 37.99 3.20 0.76
C GLU A 239 38.34 4.49 1.50
N GLU A 240 38.26 4.48 2.83
CA GLU A 240 38.84 5.54 3.65
C GLU A 240 40.31 5.63 3.21
N GLU A 241 40.66 6.71 2.50
CA GLU A 241 42.04 7.05 2.19
C GLU A 241 42.77 7.23 3.52
N GLU A 242 43.47 6.19 3.98
CA GLU A 242 44.51 6.29 5.04
C GLU A 242 45.77 7.00 4.52
#